data_AF-A0ABD5N6H2-F1
#
_entry.id   AF-A0ABD5N6H2-F1
#
_cell.length_a   1.000
_cell.length_b   1.000
_cell.length_c   1.000
_cell.angle_alpha   90.00
_cell.angle_beta   90.00
_cell.angle_gamma   90.00
#
_symmetry.space_group_name_H-M   'P 1'
#
loop_
_entity.id
_entity.type
_entity.pdbx_description
1 polymer ?
#
loop_
_entity_poly.entity_id
_entity_poly.type
_entity_poly.pdbx_seq_one_letter_code
_entity_poly.pdbx_strand_id
1 'polypeptide(L)'
;MRFLKNLENPARDVRFLLDRGYPSTSAVRFVSNHYKLSLSERYLITRAVLPSSIAQKRRDKIIACDEMKGLEVIIDGYNVLITTESVLDQEIVLCDDDFIRDIKGVFWEIQKDRGY
;
A
#
# COMPACT_ATOMS: atom_id res chain seq x y z
N MET A 1 0.36 0.25 14.36
CA MET A 1 0.93 -0.43 13.17
C MET A 1 0.51 -1.89 13.20
N ARG A 2 -0.42 -2.30 12.31
CA ARG A 2 -1.01 -3.64 12.35
C ARG A 2 -0.14 -4.60 11.53
N PHE A 3 0.88 -5.19 12.14
CA PHE A 3 1.61 -6.30 11.54
C PHE A 3 0.74 -7.55 11.61
N LEU A 4 0.03 -7.87 10.52
CA LEU A 4 -0.65 -9.15 10.39
C LEU A 4 0.44 -10.21 10.15
N LYS A 5 0.71 -11.00 11.20
CA LYS A 5 1.79 -12.01 11.30
C LYS A 5 1.84 -13.07 10.19
N ASN A 6 0.97 -13.03 9.18
CA ASN A 6 0.85 -14.04 8.13
C ASN A 6 0.87 -13.48 6.69
N LEU A 7 1.17 -12.18 6.48
CA LEU A 7 1.16 -11.58 5.13
C LEU A 7 2.50 -11.60 4.39
N GLU A 8 3.59 -12.04 5.04
CA GLU A 8 4.92 -12.02 4.44
C GLU A 8 5.02 -12.92 3.19
N ASN A 9 4.65 -14.21 3.32
CA ASN A 9 4.67 -15.15 2.19
C ASN A 9 3.70 -14.73 1.07
N PRO A 10 2.43 -14.38 1.35
CA PRO A 10 1.55 -13.81 0.34
C PRO A 10 2.12 -12.57 -0.36
N ALA A 11 2.73 -11.65 0.39
CA ALA A 11 3.30 -10.43 -0.18
C ALA A 11 4.46 -10.75 -1.12
N ARG A 12 5.34 -11.68 -0.71
CA ARG A 12 6.46 -12.16 -1.53
C ARG A 12 5.98 -12.84 -2.83
N ASP A 13 4.94 -13.65 -2.76
CA ASP A 13 4.39 -14.34 -3.94
C ASP A 13 3.70 -13.36 -4.90
N VAL A 14 2.97 -12.37 -4.37
CA VAL A 14 2.41 -11.29 -5.18
C VAL A 14 3.54 -10.50 -5.85
N ARG A 15 4.55 -10.10 -5.10
CA ARG A 15 5.74 -9.39 -5.62
C ARG A 15 6.38 -10.16 -6.77
N PHE A 16 6.58 -11.46 -6.60
CA PHE A 16 7.15 -12.34 -7.62
C PHE A 16 6.36 -12.33 -8.95
N LEU A 17 5.03 -12.37 -8.86
CA LEU A 17 4.16 -12.29 -10.04
C LEU A 17 4.18 -10.90 -10.67
N LEU A 18 4.12 -9.84 -9.85
CA LEU A 18 4.17 -8.46 -10.32
C LEU A 18 5.46 -8.16 -11.08
N ASP A 19 6.60 -8.64 -10.58
CA ASP A 19 7.91 -8.45 -11.21
C ASP A 19 8.03 -9.16 -12.57
N ARG A 20 7.18 -10.16 -12.83
CA ARG A 20 7.08 -10.86 -14.12
C ARG A 20 6.05 -10.24 -15.07
N GLY A 21 5.45 -9.11 -14.70
CA GLY A 21 4.48 -8.40 -15.54
C GLY A 21 3.06 -8.96 -15.47
N TYR A 22 2.75 -9.81 -14.48
CA TYR A 22 1.37 -10.24 -14.28
C TYR A 22 0.51 -9.06 -13.78
N PRO A 23 -0.75 -8.93 -14.25
CA PRO A 23 -1.65 -7.87 -13.78
C PRO A 23 -1.90 -7.96 -12.28
N SER A 24 -1.84 -6.81 -11.60
CA SER A 24 -1.94 -6.74 -10.13
C SER A 24 -3.20 -7.38 -9.57
N THR A 25 -4.37 -7.04 -10.12
CA THR A 25 -5.65 -7.60 -9.68
C THR A 25 -5.68 -9.13 -9.74
N SER A 26 -5.14 -9.71 -10.82
CA SER A 26 -5.10 -11.17 -10.99
C SER A 26 -4.07 -11.84 -10.08
N ALA A 27 -2.86 -11.26 -9.96
CA ALA A 27 -1.80 -11.77 -9.09
C ALA A 27 -2.24 -11.79 -7.62
N VAL A 28 -2.75 -10.66 -7.13
CA VAL A 28 -3.29 -10.54 -5.77
C VAL A 28 -4.45 -11.51 -5.58
N ARG A 29 -5.39 -11.58 -6.53
CA ARG A 29 -6.53 -12.50 -6.41
C ARG A 29 -6.08 -13.94 -6.25
N PHE A 30 -5.19 -14.40 -7.14
CA PHE A 30 -4.66 -15.76 -7.15
C PHE A 30 -3.95 -16.11 -5.85
N VAL A 31 -3.01 -15.27 -5.41
CA VAL A 31 -2.24 -15.48 -4.18
C VAL A 31 -3.14 -15.42 -2.95
N SER A 32 -4.03 -14.42 -2.85
CA SER A 32 -4.96 -14.34 -1.72
C SER A 32 -5.86 -15.58 -1.61
N ASN A 33 -6.31 -16.14 -2.74
CA ASN A 33 -7.11 -17.37 -2.73
C ASN A 33 -6.27 -18.57 -2.24
N HIS A 34 -5.01 -18.69 -2.68
CA HIS A 34 -4.10 -19.76 -2.25
C HIS A 34 -3.89 -19.74 -0.73
N TYR A 35 -3.62 -18.56 -0.15
CA TYR A 35 -3.40 -18.39 1.28
C TYR A 35 -4.69 -18.20 2.10
N LYS A 36 -5.87 -18.30 1.47
CA LYS A 36 -7.20 -18.10 2.10
C LYS A 36 -7.30 -16.77 2.86
N LEU A 37 -6.74 -15.70 2.31
CA LEU A 37 -6.75 -14.39 2.93
C LEU A 37 -8.16 -13.84 3.00
N SER A 38 -8.47 -13.21 4.12
CA SER A 38 -9.67 -12.40 4.27
C SER A 38 -9.66 -11.23 3.28
N LEU A 39 -10.83 -10.67 3.09
CA LEU A 39 -11.02 -9.53 2.22
C LEU A 39 -10.13 -8.33 2.68
N SER A 40 -10.09 -8.04 3.97
CA SER A 40 -9.22 -7.00 4.56
C SER A 40 -7.72 -7.27 4.32
N GLU A 41 -7.28 -8.52 4.43
CA GLU A 41 -5.89 -8.91 4.14
C GLU A 41 -5.53 -8.76 2.67
N ARG A 42 -6.45 -9.14 1.77
CA ARG A 42 -6.27 -8.91 0.32
C ARG A 42 -6.06 -7.41 0.04
N TYR A 43 -6.82 -6.54 0.68
CA TYR A 43 -6.66 -5.09 0.49
C TYR A 43 -5.33 -4.56 1.00
N LEU A 44 -4.88 -5.04 2.16
CA LEU A 44 -3.55 -4.70 2.68
C LEU A 44 -2.46 -5.08 1.69
N ILE A 45 -2.53 -6.29 1.11
CA ILE A 45 -1.56 -6.72 0.08
C ILE A 45 -1.62 -5.83 -1.16
N THR A 46 -2.81 -5.52 -1.68
CA THR A 46 -2.95 -4.63 -2.85
C THR A 46 -2.31 -3.27 -2.61
N ARG A 47 -2.38 -2.74 -1.39
CA ARG A 47 -1.84 -1.42 -1.04
C ARG A 47 -0.34 -1.44 -0.77
N ALA A 48 0.16 -2.51 -0.12
CA ALA A 48 1.52 -2.63 0.36
C ALA A 48 2.50 -3.15 -0.71
N VAL A 49 2.02 -4.01 -1.61
CA VAL A 49 2.87 -4.76 -2.56
C VAL A 49 2.76 -4.16 -3.96
N LEU A 50 3.91 -4.01 -4.60
CA LEU A 50 4.14 -3.32 -5.87
C LEU A 50 5.09 -4.18 -6.72
N PRO A 51 5.44 -3.78 -7.95
CA PRO A 51 6.64 -4.29 -8.62
C PRO A 51 7.92 -3.67 -8.03
N SER A 52 9.01 -4.43 -7.96
CA SER A 52 10.32 -4.00 -7.44
C SER A 52 10.86 -2.79 -8.18
N SER A 53 10.68 -2.75 -9.50
CA SER A 53 11.07 -1.61 -10.35
C SER A 53 10.30 -0.33 -10.00
N ILE A 54 9.02 -0.44 -9.64
CA ILE A 54 8.20 0.70 -9.24
C ILE A 54 8.57 1.17 -7.83
N ALA A 55 8.81 0.24 -6.91
CA ALA A 55 9.26 0.56 -5.57
C ALA A 55 10.61 1.30 -5.60
N GLN A 56 11.55 0.83 -6.41
CA GLN A 56 12.84 1.51 -6.59
C GLN A 56 12.67 2.92 -7.15
N LYS A 57 11.91 3.08 -8.25
CA LYS A 57 11.64 4.41 -8.84
C LYS A 57 11.00 5.40 -7.88
N ARG A 58 10.28 4.93 -6.87
CA ARG A 58 9.70 5.79 -5.82
C ARG A 58 10.74 6.15 -4.77
N ARG A 59 11.55 5.19 -4.33
CA ARG A 59 12.68 5.43 -3.41
C ARG A 59 13.68 6.42 -4.00
N ASP A 60 13.96 6.33 -5.30
CA ASP A 60 14.86 7.24 -6.01
C ASP A 60 14.38 8.71 -6.01
N LYS A 61 13.12 8.97 -5.64
CA LYS A 61 12.54 10.31 -5.51
C LYS A 61 12.52 10.83 -4.06
N ILE A 62 12.94 10.01 -3.10
CA ILE A 62 13.01 10.43 -1.70
C ILE A 62 14.19 11.40 -1.57
N ILE A 63 13.91 12.55 -0.97
CA ILE A 63 14.91 13.56 -0.61
C ILE A 63 14.83 13.82 0.89
N ALA A 64 15.96 14.07 1.54
CA ALA A 64 15.96 14.38 2.96
C ALA A 64 15.34 15.77 3.22
N CYS A 65 14.79 15.98 4.41
CA CYS A 65 14.23 17.28 4.80
C CYS A 65 15.24 18.43 4.70
N ASP A 66 16.52 18.15 5.00
CA ASP A 66 17.59 19.14 4.90
C ASP A 66 17.86 19.55 3.44
N GLU A 67 17.71 18.63 2.49
CA GLU A 67 17.85 18.89 1.06
C GLU A 67 16.68 19.69 0.48
N MET A 68 15.52 19.69 1.17
CA MET A 68 14.37 20.52 0.80
C MET A 68 14.51 21.99 1.21
N LYS A 69 15.52 22.34 2.02
CA LYS A 69 15.66 23.69 2.55
C LYS A 69 15.87 24.71 1.43
N GLY A 70 14.99 25.71 1.36
CA GLY A 70 15.03 26.76 0.35
C GLY A 70 14.36 26.40 -0.97
N LEU A 71 13.78 25.20 -1.09
CA LEU A 71 12.90 24.85 -2.20
C LEU A 71 11.48 25.33 -1.93
N GLU A 72 10.80 25.78 -2.98
CA GLU A 72 9.35 25.98 -2.93
C GLU A 72 8.66 24.62 -3.11
N VAL A 73 7.89 24.21 -2.11
CA VAL A 73 7.19 22.92 -2.08
C VAL A 73 5.69 23.17 -2.06
N ILE A 74 5.00 22.65 -3.07
CA ILE A 74 3.54 22.66 -3.12
C ILE A 74 3.04 21.35 -2.52
N ILE A 75 2.21 21.45 -1.50
CA ILE A 75 1.66 20.31 -0.76
C ILE A 75 0.17 20.19 -1.05
N ASP A 76 -0.28 18.98 -1.39
CA ASP A 76 -1.70 18.64 -1.37
C ASP A 76 -2.15 18.41 0.08
N GLY A 77 -2.75 19.46 0.66
CA GLY A 77 -3.19 19.45 2.04
C GLY A 77 -4.25 18.38 2.35
N TYR A 78 -5.10 18.02 1.40
CA TYR A 78 -6.13 16.99 1.63
C TYR A 78 -5.49 15.60 1.78
N ASN A 79 -4.56 15.25 0.90
CA ASN A 79 -3.85 13.97 0.99
C ASN A 79 -3.00 13.86 2.26
N VAL A 80 -2.37 14.97 2.70
CA VAL A 80 -1.63 15.01 3.97
C VAL A 80 -2.56 14.88 5.16
N LEU A 81 -3.70 15.59 5.17
CA LEU A 81 -4.66 15.54 6.27
C LEU A 81 -5.24 14.12 6.46
N ILE A 82 -5.70 13.49 5.37
CA ILE A 82 -6.26 12.12 5.40
C ILE A 82 -5.22 11.12 5.91
N THR A 83 -3.97 11.23 5.45
CA THR A 83 -2.89 10.36 5.90
C THR A 83 -2.60 10.58 7.39
N THR A 84 -2.57 11.84 7.84
CA THR A 84 -2.31 12.20 9.25
C THR A 84 -3.41 11.67 10.17
N GLU A 85 -4.68 11.82 9.78
CA GLU A 85 -5.81 11.24 10.53
C GLU A 85 -5.70 9.71 10.61
N SER A 86 -5.36 9.05 9.50
CA SER A 86 -5.18 7.59 9.45
C SER A 86 -4.04 7.11 10.35
N VAL A 87 -2.97 7.91 10.50
CA VAL A 87 -1.87 7.63 11.44
C VAL A 87 -2.38 7.65 12.88
N LEU A 88 -3.19 8.65 13.25
CA LEU A 88 -3.76 8.77 14.60
C LEU A 88 -4.67 7.58 14.94
N ASP A 89 -5.46 7.13 13.97
CA ASP A 89 -6.34 5.97 14.12
C ASP A 89 -5.60 4.62 13.98
N GLN A 90 -4.28 4.65 13.76
CA GLN A 90 -3.44 3.48 13.51
C GLN A 90 -3.85 2.64 12.28
N GLU A 91 -4.58 3.26 11.36
CA GLU A 91 -5.07 2.70 10.10
C GLU A 91 -4.07 3.00 8.98
N ILE A 92 -2.85 2.53 9.17
CA ILE A 92 -1.75 2.71 8.22
C ILE A 92 -1.00 1.41 7.97
N VAL A 93 -0.40 1.33 6.78
CA VAL A 93 0.45 0.23 6.35
C VAL A 93 1.79 0.76 5.83
N LEU A 94 2.88 0.12 6.25
CA LEU A 94 4.20 0.33 5.66
C LEU A 94 4.28 -0.51 4.38
N CYS A 95 4.55 0.15 3.27
CA CYS A 95 4.60 -0.47 1.95
C CYS A 95 6.05 -0.81 1.56
N ASP A 96 6.20 -1.67 0.57
CA ASP A 96 7.50 -2.14 0.08
C ASP A 96 8.36 -1.06 -0.62
N ASP A 97 7.84 0.15 -0.76
CA ASP A 97 8.55 1.33 -1.25
C ASP A 97 8.99 2.28 -0.12
N ASP A 98 8.94 1.82 1.13
CA ASP A 98 9.25 2.56 2.37
C ASP A 98 8.27 3.70 2.70
N PHE A 99 7.19 3.82 1.94
CA PHE A 99 6.14 4.78 2.24
C PHE A 99 5.08 4.19 3.16
N ILE A 100 4.61 5.02 4.09
CA ILE A 100 3.41 4.76 4.88
C ILE A 100 2.20 5.21 4.06
N ARG A 101 1.16 4.37 4.00
CA ARG A 101 -0.11 4.71 3.35
C ARG A 101 -1.29 4.48 4.28
N ASP A 102 -2.30 5.33 4.13
CA ASP A 102 -3.62 5.11 4.68
C ASP A 102 -4.25 3.83 4.10
N ILE A 103 -5.17 3.25 4.86
CA ILE A 103 -6.04 2.17 4.39
C ILE A 103 -7.53 2.60 4.33
N LYS A 104 -7.86 3.83 4.78
CA LYS A 104 -9.23 4.35 4.87
C LYS A 104 -9.91 4.51 3.52
N GLY A 105 -9.20 5.01 2.50
CA GLY A 105 -9.79 5.27 1.18
C GLY A 105 -10.37 4.02 0.50
N VAL A 106 -9.82 2.84 0.82
CA VAL A 106 -10.24 1.57 0.21
C VAL A 106 -11.40 0.94 0.99
N PHE A 107 -11.49 1.10 2.32
CA PHE A 107 -12.57 0.54 3.14
C PHE A 107 -13.97 0.95 2.68
N TRP A 108 -14.13 2.17 2.16
CA TRP A 108 -15.39 2.66 1.58
C TRP A 108 -15.80 1.89 0.32
N GLU A 109 -14.85 1.42 -0.48
CA GLU A 109 -15.08 0.63 -1.70
C GLU A 109 -15.51 -0.82 -1.34
N ILE A 110 -14.92 -1.38 -0.28
CA ILE A 110 -15.33 -2.69 0.29
C ILE A 110 -16.77 -2.66 0.80
N GLN A 111 -17.16 -1.58 1.47
CA GLN A 111 -18.53 -1.43 1.97
C GLN A 111 -19.54 -1.29 0.84
N LYS A 112 -19.17 -0.68 -0.30
CA LYS A 112 -20.02 -0.62 -1.50
C LYS A 112 -20.26 -2.00 -2.14
N ASP A 113 -19.26 -2.88 -2.14
CA ASP A 113 -19.38 -4.24 -2.69
C ASP A 113 -20.22 -5.19 -1.79
N ARG A 114 -20.65 -4.75 -0.61
CA ARG A 114 -21.52 -5.51 0.32
C ARG A 114 -23.02 -5.24 0.16
N GLY A 115 -23.44 -4.64 -0.96
CA GLY A 115 -24.84 -4.63 -1.40
C GLY A 115 -25.66 -3.41 -0.96
N TYR A 116 -26.09 -2.66 -1.98
CA TYR A 116 -27.53 -2.48 -2.24
C TYR A 116 -28.00 -3.63 -3.13
#